data_AF-A0A8T0R367-F1
#
_entry.id   AF-A0A8T0R367-F1
#
_cell.length_a   1.000
_cell.length_b   1.000
_cell.length_c   1.000
_cell.angle_alpha   90.00
_cell.angle_beta   90.00
_cell.angle_gamma   90.00
#
_symmetry.space_group_name_H-M   'P 1'
#
loop_
_entity.id
_entity.type
_entity.pdbx_description
1 polymer ?
#
loop_
_entity_poly.entity_id
_entity_poly.type
_entity_poly.pdbx_seq_one_letter_code
_entity_poly.pdbx_strand_id
1 'polypeptide(L)'
;MKHKTIYVLDPLNLTEISDDRRSLHEDITSVLHSALCRCLAQYFDDWVLSEAPWSRTYPMLARKNFSEKESGIVAAYLSRNFDGKSVDVAIDEEVYARTQQRLLYELLELEGNMSTLPDDVVKAMSRFE
;
A
#
# COMPACT_ATOMS: atom_id res chain seq x y z
N MET A 1 6.85 22.11 -0.40
CA MET A 1 7.94 21.73 -1.32
C MET A 1 7.79 20.24 -1.63
N LYS A 2 7.73 19.82 -2.89
CA LYS A 2 7.61 18.39 -3.24
C LYS A 2 8.98 17.73 -3.05
N HIS A 3 9.05 16.65 -2.29
CA HIS A 3 10.30 15.93 -2.01
C HIS A 3 10.50 14.82 -3.05
N LYS A 4 11.71 14.71 -3.60
CA LYS A 4 12.11 13.63 -4.52
C LYS A 4 12.50 12.39 -3.71
N THR A 5 11.50 11.69 -3.19
CA THR A 5 11.67 10.56 -2.26
C THR A 5 10.77 9.40 -2.66
N ILE A 6 11.32 8.19 -2.56
CA ILE A 6 10.61 6.92 -2.73
C ILE A 6 10.36 6.35 -1.33
N TYR A 7 9.09 6.21 -0.94
CA TYR A 7 8.70 5.53 0.28
C TYR A 7 8.45 4.06 -0.02
N VAL A 8 9.14 3.18 0.68
CA VAL A 8 8.98 1.73 0.54
C VAL A 8 8.21 1.22 1.74
N LEU A 9 7.00 0.74 1.49
CA LEU A 9 6.09 0.23 2.52
C LEU A 9 6.01 -1.29 2.39
N ASP A 10 6.69 -2.03 3.27
CA ASP A 10 6.76 -3.49 3.25
C ASP A 10 5.99 -4.08 4.45
N PRO A 11 4.79 -4.67 4.26
CA PRO A 11 3.98 -5.25 5.34
C PRO A 11 4.72 -6.26 6.23
N LEU A 12 5.73 -6.94 5.69
CA LEU A 12 6.52 -7.94 6.43
C LEU A 12 7.65 -7.29 7.24
N ASN A 13 7.94 -6.01 7.02
CA ASN A 13 9.09 -5.28 7.57
C ASN A 13 8.69 -3.85 7.97
N LEU A 14 7.59 -3.70 8.71
CA LEU A 14 7.03 -2.41 9.16
C LEU A 14 7.65 -1.88 10.46
N THR A 15 8.27 -2.75 11.27
CA THR A 15 8.98 -2.33 12.49
C THR A 15 10.43 -2.03 12.23
N GLU A 16 11.04 -2.74 11.28
CA GLU A 16 12.44 -2.62 10.91
C GLU A 16 12.63 -3.33 9.57
N ILE A 17 13.62 -2.89 8.80
CA ILE A 17 14.02 -3.53 7.56
C ILE A 17 15.49 -3.99 7.65
N SER A 18 15.73 -5.26 7.35
CA SER A 18 17.09 -5.80 7.26
C SER A 18 17.84 -5.26 6.03
N ASP A 19 19.17 -5.31 6.06
CA ASP A 19 20.00 -4.85 4.93
C ASP A 19 19.74 -5.64 3.65
N ASP A 20 19.55 -6.97 3.76
CA ASP A 20 19.21 -7.81 2.60
C ASP A 20 17.88 -7.39 1.96
N ARG A 21 16.86 -7.09 2.78
CA ARG A 21 15.56 -6.61 2.29
C ARG A 21 15.68 -5.20 1.73
N ARG A 22 16.50 -4.34 2.35
CA ARG A 22 16.78 -2.99 1.85
C ARG A 22 17.39 -3.05 0.45
N SER A 23 18.43 -3.86 0.28
CA SER A 23 19.11 -4.10 -1.00
C SER A 23 18.15 -4.58 -2.08
N LEU A 24 17.34 -5.59 -1.78
CA LEU A 24 16.30 -6.07 -2.71
C LEU A 24 15.33 -4.94 -3.14
N HIS A 25 14.87 -4.14 -2.17
CA HIS A 25 13.98 -3.03 -2.47
C HIS A 25 14.68 -1.91 -3.25
N GLU A 26 15.98 -1.66 -3.03
CA GLU A 26 16.77 -0.70 -3.80
C GLU A 26 16.86 -1.09 -5.28
N ASP A 27 17.06 -2.37 -5.58
CA ASP A 27 17.05 -2.89 -6.95
C ASP A 27 15.70 -2.67 -7.63
N ILE A 28 14.60 -3.11 -6.97
CA ILE A 28 13.23 -3.00 -7.50
C ILE A 28 12.86 -1.53 -7.74
N THR A 29 13.10 -0.67 -6.74
CA THR A 29 12.76 0.75 -6.84
C THR A 29 13.64 1.49 -7.85
N SER A 30 14.86 1.03 -8.14
CA SER A 30 15.69 1.59 -9.22
C SER A 30 15.06 1.34 -10.59
N VAL A 31 14.53 0.13 -10.82
CA VAL A 31 13.82 -0.21 -12.06
C VAL A 31 12.55 0.63 -12.21
N LEU A 32 11.75 0.73 -11.14
CA LEU A 32 10.53 1.54 -11.13
C LEU A 32 10.81 3.03 -11.35
N HIS A 33 11.85 3.56 -10.71
CA HIS A 33 12.26 4.96 -10.87
C HIS A 33 12.70 5.25 -12.31
N SER A 34 13.51 4.37 -12.92
CA SER A 34 13.90 4.51 -14.33
C SER A 34 12.70 4.46 -15.28
N ALA A 35 11.74 3.55 -15.03
CA ALA A 35 10.50 3.50 -15.80
C ALA A 35 9.68 4.78 -15.64
N LEU A 36 9.53 5.29 -14.42
CA LEU A 36 8.86 6.56 -14.14
C LEU A 36 9.52 7.71 -14.90
N CYS A 37 10.85 7.87 -14.82
CA CYS A 37 11.57 8.92 -15.54
C CYS A 37 11.33 8.85 -17.05
N ARG A 38 11.33 7.66 -17.66
CA ARG A 38 11.01 7.50 -19.08
C ARG A 38 9.57 7.91 -19.40
N CYS A 39 8.60 7.52 -18.58
CA CYS A 39 7.22 7.96 -18.73
C CYS A 39 7.10 9.49 -18.64
N LEU A 40 7.80 10.10 -17.69
CA LEU A 40 7.77 11.55 -17.52
C LEU A 40 8.39 12.27 -18.72
N ALA A 41 9.51 11.77 -19.24
CA ALA A 41 10.15 12.33 -20.43
C ALA A 41 9.30 12.19 -21.69
N GLN A 42 8.50 11.12 -21.78
CA GLN A 42 7.66 10.82 -22.94
C GLN A 42 6.38 11.66 -22.99
N TYR A 43 5.80 11.99 -21.82
CA TYR A 43 4.47 12.60 -21.73
C TYR A 43 4.46 14.01 -21.16
N PHE A 44 5.58 14.51 -20.61
CA PHE A 44 5.65 15.82 -19.96
C PHE A 44 6.93 16.58 -20.36
N ASP A 45 6.89 17.22 -21.52
CA ASP A 45 8.03 17.92 -22.16
C ASP A 45 8.69 19.00 -21.27
N ASP A 46 7.92 19.64 -20.38
CA ASP A 46 8.40 20.73 -19.52
C ASP A 46 8.92 20.27 -18.14
N TRP A 47 8.91 18.96 -17.86
CA TRP A 47 9.41 18.44 -16.59
C TRP A 47 10.92 18.26 -16.61
N VAL A 48 11.62 19.08 -15.82
CA VAL A 48 13.07 18.92 -15.58
C VAL A 48 13.30 17.66 -14.76
N LEU A 49 13.60 16.56 -15.45
CA LEU A 49 14.00 15.32 -14.84
C LEU A 49 15.46 15.42 -14.42
N SER A 50 15.70 15.15 -13.14
CA SER A 50 17.04 14.96 -12.62
C SER A 50 17.35 13.49 -12.67
N GLU A 51 18.42 13.10 -13.36
CA GLU A 51 18.91 11.71 -13.37
C GLU A 51 19.44 11.28 -11.99
N ALA A 52 19.68 12.23 -11.08
CA ALA A 52 20.08 11.90 -9.71
C ALA A 52 19.02 11.00 -9.04
N PRO A 53 19.44 9.87 -8.44
CA PRO A 53 18.53 8.94 -7.80
C PRO A 53 17.81 9.60 -6.63
N TRP A 54 16.51 9.36 -6.52
CA TRP A 54 15.70 9.84 -5.40
C TRP A 54 16.11 9.11 -4.12
N SER A 55 16.01 9.81 -2.98
CA SER A 55 16.25 9.17 -1.68
C SER A 55 15.18 8.12 -1.41
N ARG A 56 15.55 7.03 -0.74
CA ARG A 56 14.63 5.98 -0.31
C ARG A 56 14.41 6.06 1.18
N THR A 57 13.17 5.90 1.60
CA THR A 57 12.80 5.91 3.01
C THR A 57 11.96 4.68 3.33
N TYR A 58 12.28 4.06 4.45
CA TYR A 58 11.65 2.84 4.96
C TYR A 58 11.05 3.18 6.32
N PRO A 59 9.86 3.80 6.35
CA PRO A 59 9.28 4.28 7.59
C PRO A 59 8.86 3.13 8.50
N MET A 60 9.03 3.31 9.81
CA MET A 60 8.44 2.42 10.81
C MET A 60 6.96 2.79 10.98
N LEU A 61 6.06 1.90 10.57
CA LEU A 61 4.61 2.20 10.48
C LEU A 61 3.73 1.34 11.38
N ALA A 62 4.33 0.38 12.09
CA ALA A 62 3.62 -0.51 12.99
C ALA A 62 4.46 -0.86 14.21
N ARG A 63 3.83 -1.47 15.20
CA ARG A 63 4.51 -2.07 16.37
C ARG A 63 4.88 -3.54 16.16
N LYS A 64 4.39 -4.15 15.08
CA LYS A 64 4.70 -5.53 14.68
C LYS A 64 4.78 -5.65 13.16
N ASN A 65 5.46 -6.70 12.72
CA ASN A 65 5.39 -7.16 11.33
C ASN A 65 4.19 -8.08 11.14
N PHE A 66 3.69 -8.16 9.91
CA PHE A 66 2.59 -9.04 9.53
C PHE A 66 3.09 -10.19 8.68
N SER A 67 2.35 -11.29 8.70
CA SER A 67 2.67 -12.46 7.89
C SER A 67 2.33 -12.24 6.41
N GLU A 68 2.85 -13.12 5.55
CA GLU A 68 2.54 -13.13 4.12
C GLU A 68 1.03 -13.19 3.84
N LYS A 69 0.26 -13.94 4.65
CA LYS A 69 -1.19 -14.09 4.49
C LYS A 69 -1.96 -12.81 4.81
N GLU A 70 -1.40 -11.97 5.68
CA GLU A 70 -1.99 -10.71 6.10
C GLU A 70 -1.54 -9.54 5.20
N SER A 71 -0.45 -9.73 4.46
CA SER A 71 0.25 -8.68 3.72
C SER A 71 -0.64 -7.90 2.75
N GLY A 72 -1.60 -8.55 2.08
CA GLY A 72 -2.50 -7.88 1.14
C GLY A 72 -3.42 -6.85 1.81
N ILE A 73 -4.00 -7.19 2.97
CA ILE A 73 -4.87 -6.29 3.73
C ILE A 73 -4.04 -5.11 4.27
N VAL A 74 -2.84 -5.40 4.77
CA VAL A 74 -1.92 -4.38 5.30
C VAL A 74 -1.46 -3.44 4.18
N ALA A 75 -1.09 -3.97 3.02
CA ALA A 75 -0.70 -3.15 1.86
C ALA A 75 -1.83 -2.21 1.43
N ALA A 76 -3.07 -2.71 1.40
CA ALA A 76 -4.24 -1.89 1.08
C ALA A 76 -4.51 -0.81 2.15
N TYR A 77 -4.34 -1.15 3.44
CA TYR A 77 -4.40 -0.17 4.53
C TYR A 77 -3.38 0.94 4.35
N LEU A 78 -2.11 0.58 4.16
CA LEU A 78 -1.02 1.54 4.00
C LEU A 78 -1.23 2.43 2.77
N SER A 79 -1.65 1.85 1.64
CA SER A 79 -1.93 2.60 0.41
C SER A 79 -3.02 3.66 0.57
N ARG A 80 -3.99 3.42 1.45
CA ARG A 80 -5.10 4.34 1.72
C ARG A 80 -4.80 5.39 2.77
N ASN A 81 -3.98 5.05 3.77
CA ASN A 81 -3.83 5.86 4.99
C ASN A 81 -2.43 6.50 5.14
N PHE A 82 -1.48 6.21 4.25
CA PHE A 82 -0.16 6.82 4.31
C PHE A 82 -0.18 8.24 3.72
N ASP A 83 0.17 9.23 4.53
CA ASP A 83 0.13 10.65 4.16
C ASP A 83 1.43 11.17 3.50
N GLY A 84 2.38 10.27 3.25
CA GLY A 84 3.72 10.62 2.79
C GLY A 84 4.76 10.74 3.91
N LYS A 85 4.37 10.55 5.18
CA LYS A 85 5.26 10.55 6.33
C LYS A 85 4.94 9.44 7.32
N SER A 86 3.65 9.24 7.62
CA SER A 86 3.14 8.30 8.60
C SER A 86 1.75 7.79 8.20
N VAL A 87 1.21 6.91 9.02
CA VAL A 87 -0.22 6.61 9.05
C VAL A 87 -0.80 7.22 10.32
N ASP A 88 -1.99 7.82 10.25
CA ASP A 88 -2.65 8.44 11.40
C ASP A 88 -2.87 7.45 12.55
N VAL A 89 -3.22 6.22 12.18
CA VAL A 89 -3.38 5.10 13.11
C VAL A 89 -2.36 4.03 12.73
N ALA A 90 -1.43 3.74 13.64
CA ALA A 90 -0.50 2.63 13.47
C ALA A 90 -1.27 1.32 13.40
N ILE A 91 -0.93 0.45 12.45
CA ILE A 91 -1.64 -0.82 12.28
C ILE A 91 -1.23 -1.81 13.37
N ASP A 92 -2.24 -2.38 14.03
CA ASP A 92 -2.17 -3.48 14.98
C ASP A 92 -3.22 -4.55 14.62
N GLU A 93 -3.45 -5.52 15.51
CA GLU A 93 -4.40 -6.62 15.27
C GLU A 93 -5.85 -6.14 15.16
N GLU A 94 -6.23 -5.14 15.96
CA GLU A 94 -7.59 -4.62 15.99
C GLU A 94 -7.87 -3.79 14.73
N VAL A 95 -6.93 -2.93 14.34
CA VAL A 95 -6.97 -2.16 13.09
C VAL A 95 -6.94 -3.10 11.89
N TYR A 96 -6.13 -4.16 11.92
CA TYR A 96 -6.10 -5.18 10.87
C TYR A 96 -7.46 -5.85 10.70
N ALA A 97 -8.07 -6.34 11.78
CA ALA A 97 -9.36 -7.03 11.73
C ALA A 97 -10.48 -6.12 11.18
N ARG A 98 -10.53 -4.86 11.65
CA ARG A 98 -11.45 -3.85 11.12
C ARG A 98 -11.20 -3.56 9.64
N THR A 99 -9.94 -3.42 9.26
CA THR A 99 -9.55 -3.19 7.85
C THR A 99 -10.03 -4.35 6.99
N GLN A 100 -9.79 -5.59 7.41
CA GLN A 100 -10.21 -6.78 6.68
C GLN A 100 -11.73 -6.82 6.48
N GLN A 101 -12.50 -6.57 7.54
CA GLN A 101 -13.97 -6.53 7.47
C GLN A 101 -14.46 -5.43 6.53
N ARG A 102 -13.89 -4.22 6.65
CA ARG A 102 -14.24 -3.09 5.80
C ARG A 102 -13.90 -3.36 4.33
N LEU A 103 -12.73 -3.95 4.06
CA LEU A 103 -12.30 -4.25 2.69
C LEU A 103 -13.21 -5.29 2.04
N LEU A 104 -13.62 -6.31 2.79
CA LEU A 104 -14.61 -7.28 2.32
C LEU A 104 -15.94 -6.59 2.00
N TYR A 105 -16.46 -5.77 2.91
CA TYR A 105 -17.70 -5.04 2.69
C TYR A 105 -17.65 -4.17 1.42
N GLU A 106 -16.61 -3.35 1.27
CA GLU A 106 -16.43 -2.49 0.10
C GLU A 106 -16.26 -3.29 -1.22
N LEU A 107 -15.66 -4.50 -1.16
CA LEU A 107 -15.58 -5.38 -2.33
C LEU A 107 -16.95 -5.92 -2.74
N LEU A 108 -17.80 -6.26 -1.76
CA LEU A 108 -19.14 -6.76 -2.03
C LEU A 108 -20.05 -5.66 -2.61
N GLU A 109 -19.87 -4.42 -2.17
CA GLU A 109 -20.61 -3.25 -2.66
C GLU A 109 -20.01 -2.58 -3.92
N LEU A 110 -18.93 -3.13 -4.47
CA LEU A 110 -18.27 -2.52 -5.62
C LEU A 110 -19.25 -2.43 -6.80
N GLU A 111 -19.41 -1.24 -7.36
CA GLU A 111 -20.28 -1.04 -8.52
C GLU A 111 -19.80 -1.90 -9.70
N GLY A 112 -20.72 -2.65 -10.31
CA GLY A 112 -20.38 -3.60 -11.36
C GLY A 112 -19.72 -4.89 -10.86
N ASN A 113 -19.78 -5.18 -9.55
CA ASN A 113 -19.38 -6.49 -9.04
C ASN A 113 -20.28 -7.59 -9.61
N MET A 114 -19.70 -8.42 -10.47
CA MET A 114 -20.38 -9.57 -11.11
C MET A 114 -20.30 -10.84 -10.27
N SER A 115 -19.69 -10.77 -9.08
CA SER A 115 -19.53 -11.92 -8.20
C SER A 115 -20.86 -12.30 -7.58
N THR A 116 -21.15 -13.59 -7.55
CA THR A 116 -22.28 -14.10 -6.75
C THR A 116 -21.95 -13.88 -5.27
N LEU A 117 -22.79 -13.08 -4.60
CA LEU A 117 -22.66 -12.90 -3.15
C LEU A 117 -22.86 -14.26 -2.44
N PRO A 118 -22.05 -14.58 -1.43
CA PRO A 118 -22.27 -15.76 -0.59
C PRO A 118 -23.68 -15.77 0.05
N ASP A 119 -24.29 -16.94 0.19
CA ASP A 119 -25.67 -17.10 0.69
C ASP A 119 -25.89 -16.46 2.08
N ASP A 120 -24.87 -16.50 2.93
CA ASP A 120 -24.88 -15.91 4.27
C ASP A 120 -24.87 -14.38 4.23
N VAL A 121 -24.17 -13.78 3.26
CA VAL A 121 -24.20 -12.33 3.01
C VAL A 121 -25.58 -11.90 2.52
N VAL A 122 -26.16 -12.61 1.55
CA VAL A 122 -27.51 -12.33 1.02
C VAL A 122 -28.58 -12.43 2.12
N LYS A 123 -28.47 -13.43 3.00
CA LYS A 123 -29.35 -13.58 4.17
C LYS A 123 -29.17 -12.48 5.22
N ALA A 124 -27.96 -11.94 5.37
CA ALA A 124 -27.71 -10.85 6.30
C ALA A 124 -28.29 -9.52 5.79
N MET A 125 -28.16 -9.23 4.49
CA MET A 125 -28.67 -8.01 3.86
C MET A 125 -30.20 -7.94 3.87
N SER A 126 -30.89 -9.05 3.60
CA SER A 126 -32.36 -9.12 3.58
C SER A 126 -33.05 -9.01 4.95
N ARG A 127 -32.30 -8.96 6.06
CA ARG A 127 -32.84 -8.71 7.41
C ARG A 127 -33.00 -7.23 7.75
N PHE A 128 -32.48 -6.35 6.91
CA PHE A 128 -32.53 -4.89 7.09
C PHE A 128 -33.50 -4.20 6.11
N GLU A 129 -34.22 -4.98 5.29
CA GLU A 129 -35.37 -4.55 4.48
C GLU A 129 -36.70 -4.90 5.19
#